data_AF-A0A0J6N822-F1
#
_entry.id   AF-A0A0J6N822-F1
#
_cell.length_a   1.000
_cell.length_b   1.000
_cell.length_c   1.000
_cell.angle_alpha   90.00
_cell.angle_beta   90.00
_cell.angle_gamma   90.00
#
_symmetry.space_group_name_H-M   'P 1'
#
loop_
_entity.id
_entity.type
_entity.pdbx_description
1 polymer ?
#
loop_
_entity_poly.entity_id
_entity_poly.type
_entity_poly.pdbx_seq_one_letter_code
_entity_poly.pdbx_strand_id
1 'polypeptide(L)'
;MVLALFVSAAHASSWDFTYFNPDQGALFIDSDSIAETPDGTVKFWALCAPRFERGKPAEAYAYRQSLYEVHCKQRLLAMPLTVRFDVDGSSSEQAFEQAQMEDIQPDTQEDFLWTYICKPRQRPEMAVAMRQGIQGFLLEQRRYVREQLAFQHGKGH
;
A
#
# COMPACT_ATOMS: atom_id res chain seq x y z
N MET A 1 9.28 -9.04 -43.85
CA MET A 1 9.42 -8.14 -42.68
C MET A 1 8.36 -8.56 -41.67
N VAL A 2 8.74 -9.30 -40.63
CA VAL A 2 7.79 -9.79 -39.62
C VAL A 2 7.63 -8.69 -38.58
N LEU A 3 6.45 -8.08 -38.54
CA LEU A 3 6.07 -7.07 -37.55
C LEU A 3 5.83 -7.80 -36.23
N ALA A 4 6.81 -7.78 -35.33
CA ALA A 4 6.65 -8.31 -33.98
C ALA A 4 5.68 -7.40 -33.21
N LEU A 5 4.44 -7.86 -33.06
CA LEU A 5 3.47 -7.29 -32.13
C LEU A 5 4.00 -7.50 -30.72
N PHE A 6 4.56 -6.45 -30.12
CA PHE A 6 4.75 -6.38 -28.68
C PHE A 6 3.36 -6.36 -28.03
N VAL A 7 2.85 -7.55 -27.73
CA VAL A 7 1.70 -7.69 -26.84
C VAL A 7 2.21 -7.22 -25.48
N SER A 8 1.88 -5.98 -25.11
CA SER A 8 2.02 -5.51 -23.74
C SER A 8 1.20 -6.43 -22.87
N ALA A 9 1.82 -7.44 -22.28
CA ALA A 9 1.23 -8.19 -21.20
C ALA A 9 0.94 -7.15 -20.10
N ALA A 10 -0.33 -6.77 -19.96
CA ALA A 10 -0.79 -6.10 -18.76
C ALA A 10 -0.64 -7.13 -17.64
N HIS A 11 0.55 -7.20 -17.05
CA HIS A 11 0.79 -8.00 -15.87
C HIS A 11 -0.14 -7.41 -14.80
N ALA A 12 -1.15 -8.18 -14.42
CA ALA A 12 -1.94 -7.86 -13.25
C ALA A 12 -0.96 -7.81 -12.08
N SER A 13 -0.82 -6.64 -11.47
CA SER A 13 0.02 -6.41 -10.28
C SER A 13 -0.12 -7.54 -9.28
N SER A 14 1.00 -8.13 -8.87
CA SER A 14 1.06 -9.17 -7.84
C SER A 14 1.19 -8.51 -6.47
N TRP A 15 0.23 -8.79 -5.59
CA TRP A 15 0.18 -8.19 -4.25
C TRP A 15 0.49 -9.22 -3.17
N ASP A 16 1.40 -8.87 -2.27
CA ASP A 16 1.68 -9.62 -1.06
C ASP A 16 0.88 -9.03 0.10
N PHE A 17 0.05 -9.85 0.75
CA PHE A 17 -0.65 -9.47 1.99
C PHE A 17 0.27 -9.69 3.18
N THR A 18 0.52 -8.62 3.94
CA THR A 18 1.48 -8.63 5.04
C THR A 18 0.83 -8.96 6.39
N TYR A 19 1.64 -9.44 7.33
CA TYR A 19 1.20 -9.67 8.71
C TYR A 19 1.39 -8.46 9.64
N PHE A 20 1.69 -7.28 9.08
CA PHE A 20 1.89 -6.08 9.87
C PHE A 20 0.58 -5.63 10.53
N ASN A 21 0.59 -5.61 11.87
CA ASN A 21 -0.44 -5.03 12.73
C ASN A 21 -1.90 -5.21 12.22
N PRO A 22 -2.41 -6.46 12.14
CA PRO A 22 -3.71 -6.76 11.54
C PRO A 22 -4.91 -6.12 12.26
N ASP A 23 -4.68 -5.63 13.49
CA ASP A 23 -5.68 -4.90 14.27
C ASP A 23 -5.89 -3.47 13.76
N GLN A 24 -4.90 -2.87 13.07
CA GLN A 24 -4.98 -1.51 12.55
C GLN A 24 -5.46 -1.45 11.09
N GLY A 25 -5.43 -2.57 10.37
CA GLY A 25 -5.76 -2.57 8.95
C GLY A 25 -5.14 -3.73 8.19
N ALA A 26 -5.18 -3.60 6.88
CA ALA A 26 -4.48 -4.47 5.96
C ALA A 26 -3.41 -3.66 5.22
N LEU A 27 -2.20 -4.21 5.17
CA LEU A 27 -1.08 -3.68 4.41
C LEU A 27 -0.69 -4.68 3.33
N PHE A 28 -0.57 -4.20 2.09
CA PHE A 28 -0.16 -4.97 0.94
C PHE A 28 1.02 -4.32 0.25
N ILE A 29 1.86 -5.13 -0.39
CA ILE A 29 3.02 -4.67 -1.16
C ILE A 29 2.87 -5.20 -2.59
N ASP A 30 2.99 -4.33 -3.59
CA ASP A 30 3.02 -4.75 -4.99
C ASP A 30 4.43 -5.28 -5.31
N SER A 31 4.57 -6.61 -5.33
CA SER A 31 5.86 -7.27 -5.52
C SER A 31 6.45 -7.00 -6.90
N ASP A 32 5.62 -6.78 -7.91
CA ASP A 32 6.05 -6.53 -9.28
C ASP A 32 6.55 -5.09 -9.45
N SER A 33 6.16 -4.19 -8.55
CA SER A 33 6.61 -2.80 -8.54
C SER A 33 7.99 -2.57 -7.91
N ILE A 34 8.57 -3.59 -7.25
CA ILE A 34 9.85 -3.46 -6.55
C ILE A 34 10.97 -3.30 -7.57
N ALA A 35 11.53 -2.10 -7.65
CA ALA A 35 12.62 -1.76 -8.57
C ALA A 35 13.76 -1.04 -7.85
N GLU A 36 14.99 -1.48 -8.10
CA GLU A 36 16.19 -0.79 -7.61
C GLU A 36 16.71 0.18 -8.69
N THR A 37 16.99 1.41 -8.28
CA THR A 37 17.59 2.43 -9.13
C THR A 37 19.13 2.29 -9.15
N PRO A 38 19.83 2.89 -10.13
CA PRO A 38 21.29 2.78 -10.22
C PRO A 38 22.07 3.31 -8.99
N ASP A 39 21.48 4.24 -8.24
CA ASP A 39 22.01 4.79 -6.98
C ASP A 39 21.75 3.90 -5.76
N GLY A 40 21.07 2.76 -5.93
CA GLY A 40 20.79 1.78 -4.87
C GLY A 40 19.54 2.09 -4.05
N THR A 41 18.68 2.99 -4.55
CA THR A 41 17.38 3.30 -3.95
C THR A 41 16.34 2.30 -4.46
N VAL A 42 15.54 1.74 -3.56
CA VAL A 42 14.47 0.80 -3.95
C VAL A 42 13.13 1.53 -3.96
N LYS A 43 12.41 1.48 -5.07
CA LYS A 43 11.05 2.02 -5.20
C LYS A 43 10.03 0.89 -5.26
N PHE A 44 8.88 1.08 -4.63
CA PHE A 44 7.77 0.13 -4.67
C PHE A 44 6.46 0.77 -4.24
N TRP A 45 5.35 0.18 -4.65
CA TRP A 45 4.01 0.54 -4.18
C TRP A 45 3.59 -0.32 -2.99
N ALA A 46 2.98 0.34 -2.01
CA ALA A 46 2.24 -0.35 -0.96
C ALA A 46 0.82 0.20 -0.84
N LEU A 47 -0.12 -0.66 -0.45
CA LEU A 47 -1.51 -0.33 -0.22
C LEU A 47 -1.84 -0.50 1.26
N CYS A 48 -2.42 0.54 1.86
CA CYS A 48 -2.94 0.51 3.23
C CYS A 48 -4.47 0.63 3.18
N ALA A 49 -5.17 -0.31 3.80
CA ALA A 49 -6.61 -0.30 3.98
C ALA A 49 -6.92 -0.25 5.48
N PRO A 50 -7.53 0.83 5.99
CA PRO A 50 -7.83 0.97 7.41
C PRO A 50 -8.87 -0.05 7.87
N ARG A 51 -8.75 -0.50 9.12
CA ARG A 51 -9.81 -1.23 9.81
C ARG A 51 -10.64 -0.25 10.64
N PHE A 52 -11.95 -0.47 10.73
CA PHE A 52 -12.78 0.27 11.67
C PHE A 52 -12.56 -0.23 13.09
N GLU A 53 -12.21 0.69 13.97
CA GLU A 53 -12.18 0.47 15.40
C GLU A 53 -13.44 1.05 16.06
N ARG A 54 -14.15 0.22 16.83
CA ARG A 54 -15.36 0.65 17.53
C ARG A 54 -15.03 1.79 18.50
N GLY A 55 -15.67 2.95 18.29
CA GLY A 55 -15.48 4.13 19.14
C GLY A 55 -14.42 5.10 18.65
N LYS A 56 -13.73 4.80 17.54
CA LYS A 56 -12.89 5.77 16.82
C LYS A 56 -13.62 6.31 15.59
N PRO A 57 -13.35 7.57 15.18
CA PRO A 57 -13.79 8.08 13.88
C PRO A 57 -13.29 7.16 12.77
N ALA A 58 -14.13 6.91 11.75
CA ALA A 58 -13.67 6.21 10.57
C ALA A 58 -12.79 7.15 9.73
N GLU A 59 -11.80 6.59 9.05
CA GLU A 59 -11.08 7.32 8.01
C GLU A 59 -12.04 7.68 6.87
N ALA A 60 -11.88 8.87 6.30
CA ALA A 60 -12.74 9.37 5.21
C ALA A 60 -12.48 8.68 3.86
N TYR A 61 -11.44 7.84 3.77
CA TYR A 61 -11.04 7.10 2.57
C TYR A 61 -11.17 5.59 2.79
N ALA A 62 -11.38 4.84 1.71
CA ALA A 62 -11.50 3.38 1.76
C ALA A 62 -10.15 2.67 1.85
N TYR A 63 -9.17 3.15 1.08
CA TYR A 63 -7.78 2.68 1.11
C TYR A 63 -6.87 3.75 0.47
N ARG A 64 -5.56 3.63 0.69
CA ARG A 64 -4.56 4.47 0.04
C ARG A 64 -3.44 3.63 -0.57
N GLN A 65 -2.88 4.09 -1.67
CA GLN A 65 -1.67 3.56 -2.26
C GLN A 65 -0.56 4.60 -2.15
N SER A 66 0.61 4.19 -1.70
CA SER A 66 1.77 5.08 -1.57
C SER A 66 2.96 4.50 -2.31
N LEU A 67 3.62 5.34 -3.09
CA LEU A 67 4.92 5.04 -3.68
C LEU A 67 5.97 5.33 -2.62
N TYR A 68 6.74 4.31 -2.26
CA TYR A 68 7.86 4.42 -1.34
C TYR A 68 9.17 4.46 -2.12
N GLU A 69 10.12 5.26 -1.62
CA GLU A 69 11.52 5.21 -2.01
C GLU A 69 12.34 4.91 -0.76
N VAL A 70 13.17 3.87 -0.79
CA VAL A 70 13.89 3.36 0.38
C VAL A 70 15.37 3.23 0.10
N HIS A 71 16.18 3.82 0.98
CA HIS A 71 17.64 3.70 0.98
C HIS A 71 18.04 2.61 1.98
N CYS A 72 18.22 1.37 1.50
CA CYS A 72 18.37 0.21 2.38
C CYS A 72 19.54 0.31 3.36
N LYS A 73 20.68 0.88 2.94
CA LYS A 73 21.89 0.99 3.79
C LYS A 73 21.78 2.09 4.83
N GLN A 74 21.22 3.23 4.43
CA GLN A 74 21.07 4.42 5.27
C GLN A 74 19.84 4.33 6.17
N ARG A 75 18.93 3.39 5.87
CA ARG A 75 17.68 3.19 6.62
C ARG A 75 16.82 4.46 6.61
N LEU A 76 16.71 5.06 5.43
CA LEU A 76 15.89 6.22 5.14
C LEU A 76 14.77 5.86 4.17
N LEU A 77 13.66 6.58 4.24
CA LEU A 77 12.61 6.50 3.22
C LEU A 77 12.00 7.86 2.88
N ALA A 78 11.37 7.94 1.72
CA ALA A 78 10.47 9.01 1.33
C ALA A 78 9.17 8.42 0.74
N MET A 79 8.09 9.20 0.79
CA MET A 79 6.81 8.89 0.16
C MET A 79 6.45 9.99 -0.86
N PRO A 80 7.04 10.00 -2.06
CA PRO A 80 6.82 11.03 -3.08
C PRO A 80 5.38 11.14 -3.57
N LEU A 81 4.59 10.08 -3.44
CA LEU A 81 3.24 10.02 -3.98
C LEU A 81 2.33 9.19 -3.09
N THR A 82 1.16 9.72 -2.77
CA THR A 82 0.06 8.97 -2.16
C THR A 82 -1.23 9.24 -2.92
N VAL A 83 -1.93 8.17 -3.29
CA VAL A 83 -3.26 8.21 -3.90
C VAL A 83 -4.25 7.66 -2.89
N ARG A 84 -5.24 8.46 -2.50
CA ARG A 84 -6.35 8.03 -1.64
C ARG A 84 -7.54 7.69 -2.51
N PHE A 85 -8.21 6.59 -2.18
CA PHE A 85 -9.41 6.13 -2.86
C PHE A 85 -10.58 6.14 -1.89
N ASP A 86 -11.63 6.86 -2.25
CA ASP A 86 -12.81 7.05 -1.41
C ASP A 86 -13.86 5.95 -1.63
N VAL A 87 -14.91 5.97 -0.81
CA VAL A 87 -15.95 4.94 -0.77
C VAL A 87 -16.79 4.85 -2.05
N ASP A 88 -16.83 5.92 -2.84
CA ASP A 88 -17.49 5.99 -4.14
C ASP A 88 -16.57 5.56 -5.30
N GLY A 89 -15.29 5.33 -5.01
CA GLY A 89 -14.26 5.00 -5.99
C GLY A 89 -13.60 6.21 -6.64
N SER A 90 -13.93 7.44 -6.24
CA SER A 90 -13.14 8.61 -6.60
C SER A 90 -11.75 8.51 -5.95
N SER A 91 -10.77 9.18 -6.56
CA SER A 91 -9.40 9.20 -6.07
C SER A 91 -8.86 10.62 -5.98
N SER A 92 -8.10 10.90 -4.93
CA SER A 92 -7.34 12.13 -4.78
C SER A 92 -5.85 11.82 -4.69
N GLU A 93 -5.06 12.56 -5.45
CA GLU A 93 -3.62 12.43 -5.46
C GLU A 93 -2.98 13.49 -4.58
N GLN A 94 -2.00 13.07 -3.79
CA GLN A 94 -1.10 13.95 -3.07
C GLN A 94 0.33 13.62 -3.50
N ALA A 95 0.84 14.41 -4.45
CA ALA A 95 2.22 14.36 -4.89
C ALA A 95 3.07 15.34 -4.08
N PHE A 96 4.29 14.92 -3.75
CA PHE A 96 5.27 15.71 -3.02
C PHE A 96 6.51 15.87 -3.88
N GLU A 97 6.60 16.97 -4.64
CA GLU A 97 7.70 17.25 -5.58
C GLU A 97 9.09 17.17 -4.90
N GLN A 98 9.16 17.39 -3.58
CA GLN A 98 10.35 17.25 -2.76
C GLN A 98 10.04 16.48 -1.48
N ALA A 99 9.50 15.25 -1.60
CA ALA A 99 9.40 14.38 -0.45
C ALA A 99 10.77 14.22 0.22
N GLN A 100 10.85 14.58 1.49
CA GLN A 100 12.09 14.49 2.26
C GLN A 100 12.34 13.05 2.66
N MET A 101 13.61 12.64 2.62
CA MET A 101 14.04 11.38 3.18
C MET A 101 14.05 11.49 4.70
N GLU A 102 13.37 10.57 5.36
CA GLU A 102 13.20 10.52 6.81
C GLU A 102 13.81 9.24 7.38
N ASP A 103 14.30 9.33 8.62
CA ASP A 103 14.83 8.19 9.37
C ASP A 103 13.73 7.19 9.72
N ILE A 104 13.95 5.93 9.36
CA ILE A 104 12.99 4.86 9.65
C ILE A 104 13.11 4.46 11.12
N GLN A 105 12.09 4.83 11.90
CA GLN A 105 11.97 4.45 13.30
C GLN A 105 11.70 2.95 13.44
N PRO A 106 12.23 2.27 14.48
CA PRO A 106 11.95 0.86 14.72
C PRO A 106 10.50 0.62 15.11
N ASP A 107 10.01 -0.61 14.88
CA ASP A 107 8.66 -1.07 15.25
C ASP A 107 7.50 -0.28 14.61
N THR A 108 7.75 0.42 13.49
CA THR A 108 6.73 1.10 12.70
C THR A 108 6.37 0.34 11.42
N GLN A 109 5.33 0.80 10.71
CA GLN A 109 4.99 0.27 9.40
C GLN A 109 6.17 0.40 8.43
N GLU A 110 6.86 1.53 8.50
CA GLU A 110 8.02 1.85 7.69
C GLU A 110 9.20 0.91 7.97
N ASP A 111 9.42 0.52 9.23
CA ASP A 111 10.43 -0.49 9.59
C ASP A 111 10.09 -1.87 9.01
N PHE A 112 8.82 -2.24 9.10
CA PHE A 112 8.33 -3.48 8.52
C PHE A 112 8.54 -3.49 7.00
N LEU A 113 8.15 -2.41 6.32
CA LEU A 113 8.34 -2.25 4.88
C LEU A 113 9.82 -2.27 4.49
N TRP A 114 10.67 -1.56 5.22
CA TRP A 114 12.12 -1.60 5.01
C TRP A 114 12.67 -3.02 5.17
N THR A 115 12.24 -3.75 6.19
CA THR A 115 12.66 -5.14 6.42
C THR A 115 12.22 -6.03 5.26
N TYR A 116 10.97 -5.90 4.81
CA TYR A 116 10.44 -6.64 3.67
C TYR A 116 11.26 -6.41 2.41
N ILE A 117 11.58 -5.15 2.12
CA ILE A 117 12.24 -4.73 0.89
C ILE A 117 13.73 -5.06 0.93
N CYS A 118 14.42 -4.68 1.99
CA CYS A 118 15.88 -4.73 2.11
C CYS A 118 16.41 -6.05 2.65
N LYS A 119 15.56 -6.93 3.19
CA LYS A 119 15.95 -8.28 3.65
C LYS A 119 15.08 -9.35 2.96
N PRO A 120 15.25 -9.58 1.65
CA PRO A 120 14.37 -10.45 0.87
C PRO A 120 14.26 -11.90 1.38
N ARG A 121 15.29 -12.39 2.08
CA ARG A 121 15.27 -13.71 2.72
C ARG A 121 14.23 -13.85 3.83
N GLN A 122 13.76 -12.75 4.41
CA GLN A 122 12.75 -12.74 5.50
C GLN A 122 11.31 -12.65 4.97
N ARG A 123 11.09 -12.31 3.69
CA ARG A 123 9.75 -12.10 3.11
C ARG A 123 8.75 -13.25 3.35
N PRO A 124 9.12 -14.54 3.22
CA PRO A 124 8.17 -15.64 3.43
C PRO A 124 7.56 -15.70 4.84
N GLU A 125 8.25 -15.12 5.84
CA GLU A 125 7.78 -15.05 7.23
C GLU A 125 6.93 -13.80 7.48
N MET A 126 6.92 -12.84 6.54
CA MET A 126 6.33 -11.52 6.71
C MET A 126 5.04 -11.31 5.91
N ALA A 127 4.90 -12.00 4.77
CA ALA A 127 3.77 -11.82 3.87
C ALA A 127 3.41 -13.10 3.12
N VAL A 128 2.21 -13.09 2.53
CA VAL A 128 1.70 -14.15 1.66
C VAL A 128 1.17 -13.58 0.36
N ALA A 129 1.54 -14.19 -0.76
CA ALA A 129 1.08 -13.76 -2.09
C ALA A 129 -0.44 -13.93 -2.25
N MET A 130 -1.12 -12.88 -2.72
CA MET A 130 -2.55 -12.88 -3.02
C MET A 130 -2.85 -13.58 -4.35
N ARG A 131 -3.12 -14.88 -4.31
CA ARG A 131 -3.39 -15.70 -5.51
C ARG A 131 -4.61 -15.27 -6.33
N GLN A 132 -5.58 -14.60 -5.71
CA GLN A 132 -6.83 -14.18 -6.37
C GLN A 132 -6.78 -12.72 -6.87
N GLY A 133 -5.63 -12.04 -6.72
CA GLY A 133 -5.50 -10.61 -6.97
C GLY A 133 -6.21 -9.75 -5.92
N ILE A 134 -6.03 -8.43 -6.01
CA ILE A 134 -6.48 -7.48 -4.98
C ILE A 134 -7.89 -6.92 -5.22
N GLN A 135 -8.44 -7.03 -6.43
CA GLN A 135 -9.66 -6.31 -6.83
C GLN A 135 -10.89 -6.65 -5.97
N GLY A 136 -11.09 -7.93 -5.64
CA GLY A 136 -12.18 -8.34 -4.74
C GLY A 136 -12.05 -7.70 -3.36
N PHE A 137 -10.84 -7.65 -2.81
CA PHE A 137 -10.56 -6.99 -1.54
C PHE A 137 -10.89 -5.48 -1.60
N LEU A 138 -10.49 -4.76 -2.66
CA LEU A 138 -10.76 -3.32 -2.79
C LEU A 138 -12.25 -2.98 -2.91
N LEU A 139 -13.02 -3.84 -3.57
CA LEU A 139 -14.48 -3.71 -3.64
C LEU A 139 -15.10 -3.87 -2.25
N GLU A 140 -14.70 -4.92 -1.54
CA GLU A 140 -15.19 -5.20 -0.19
C GLU A 140 -14.78 -4.12 0.81
N GLN A 141 -13.56 -3.61 0.71
CA GLN A 141 -13.07 -2.53 1.57
C GLN A 141 -13.89 -1.25 1.38
N ARG A 142 -14.23 -0.87 0.14
CA ARG A 142 -15.12 0.28 -0.12
C ARG A 142 -16.51 0.07 0.45
N ARG A 143 -17.07 -1.14 0.30
CA ARG A 143 -18.37 -1.49 0.90
C ARG A 143 -18.33 -1.37 2.42
N TYR A 144 -17.31 -1.97 3.04
CA TYR A 144 -17.09 -1.93 4.48
C TYR A 144 -17.04 -0.50 5.02
N VAL A 145 -16.19 0.37 4.46
CA VAL A 145 -16.07 1.76 4.93
C VAL A 145 -17.36 2.54 4.71
N ARG A 146 -18.07 2.33 3.59
CA ARG A 146 -19.38 2.95 3.33
C ARG A 146 -20.41 2.60 4.41
N GLU A 147 -20.51 1.32 4.78
CA GLU A 147 -21.43 0.85 5.83
C GLU A 147 -21.07 1.46 7.19
N GLN A 148 -19.78 1.60 7.50
CA GLN A 148 -19.32 2.23 8.74
C GLN A 148 -19.67 3.73 8.82
N LEU A 149 -19.43 4.49 7.75
CA LEU A 149 -19.79 5.90 7.71
C LEU A 149 -21.30 6.11 7.88
N ALA A 150 -22.12 5.29 7.22
CA ALA A 150 -23.58 5.33 7.40
C ALA A 150 -24.00 5.07 8.85
N PHE A 151 -23.36 4.11 9.52
CA PHE A 151 -23.62 3.81 10.93
C PHE A 151 -23.20 4.95 11.87
N GLN A 152 -22.07 5.61 11.61
CA GLN A 152 -21.62 6.77 12.39
C GLN A 152 -22.55 7.96 12.23
N HIS A 153 -23.01 8.25 11.01
CA HIS A 153 -23.98 9.32 10.76
C HIS A 153 -25.36 9.02 11.38
N GLY A 154 -25.82 7.76 11.33
CA GLY A 154 -27.09 7.34 11.93
C GLY A 154 -27.12 7.37 13.46
N LYS A 155 -25.97 7.44 14.13
CA LYS A 155 -25.85 7.61 15.59
C LYS A 155 -25.81 9.08 16.05
N GLY A 156 -25.85 10.02 15.10
CA GLY A 156 -25.86 11.47 15.37
C GLY A 156 -27.25 12.08 15.57
N HIS A 157 -28.29 11.28 15.84
CA HIS A 157 -29.66 11.73 16.12
C HIS A 157 -30.18 11.20 17.45
#